data_AF-A0A1S2GSW6-F1
#
_entry.id   AF-A0A1S2GSW6-F1
#
_cell.length_a   1.000
_cell.length_b   1.000
_cell.length_c   1.000
_cell.angle_alpha   90.00
_cell.angle_beta   90.00
_cell.angle_gamma   90.00
#
_symmetry.space_group_name_H-M   'P 1'
#
loop_
_entity.id
_entity.type
_entity.pdbx_description
1 polymer ?
#
loop_
_entity_poly.entity_id
_entity_poly.type
_entity_poly.pdbx_seq_one_letter_code
_entity_poly.pdbx_strand_id
1 'polypeptide(L)'
;MTTWSGRRGRRFGRERPPRARGVWIATVVGLVVVLLLFVGAFLPLTGFLAGVTATTAGLVPFPFVRVTLVTILGGIVVLALLVLAVTRRRSVAAWVPVVLAVLVTLAVTAYPLVTVAIGSADRAGDVWPIITDLVRRITG
;
A
#
# COMPACT_ATOMS: atom_id res chain seq x y z
N MET A 1 1.86 75.87 12.31
CA MET A 1 0.79 74.86 12.18
C MET A 1 1.32 73.71 11.37
N THR A 2 1.74 72.62 12.02
CA THR A 2 2.24 71.39 11.38
C THR A 2 1.20 70.31 11.62
N THR A 3 0.47 69.93 10.58
CA THR A 3 -0.54 68.87 10.64
C THR A 3 0.13 67.53 10.29
N TRP A 4 0.48 66.78 11.33
CA TRP A 4 0.90 65.39 11.23
C TRP A 4 -0.34 64.53 10.95
N SER A 5 -0.56 64.11 9.71
CA SER A 5 -1.62 63.15 9.35
C SER A 5 -1.17 61.73 9.66
N GLY A 6 -1.23 61.42 10.95
CA GLY A 6 -0.97 60.10 11.47
C GLY A 6 -2.05 59.10 11.07
N ARG A 7 -1.55 57.96 10.59
CA ARG A 7 -2.00 56.60 10.95
C ARG A 7 -2.88 55.89 9.92
N ARG A 8 -2.15 55.24 9.00
CA ARG A 8 -2.57 54.08 8.20
C ARG A 8 -3.18 53.01 9.09
N GLY A 9 -4.49 53.05 9.25
CA GLY A 9 -5.28 51.94 9.79
C GLY A 9 -5.57 50.90 8.71
N ARG A 10 -4.53 50.31 8.09
CA ARG A 10 -4.73 49.07 7.34
C ARG A 10 -4.94 47.98 8.37
N ARG A 11 -6.21 47.70 8.66
CA ARG A 11 -6.63 46.51 9.40
C ARG A 11 -5.94 45.33 8.71
N PHE A 12 -4.93 44.78 9.37
CA PHE A 12 -4.41 43.47 9.07
C PHE A 12 -5.58 42.51 9.27
N GLY A 13 -6.35 42.30 8.20
CA GLY A 13 -7.16 41.11 8.09
C GLY A 13 -6.23 39.97 8.45
N ARG A 14 -6.57 39.25 9.51
CA ARG A 14 -5.90 38.01 9.87
C ARG A 14 -6.15 37.05 8.72
N GLU A 15 -5.37 37.20 7.65
CA GLU A 15 -5.19 36.19 6.64
C GLU A 15 -4.67 34.98 7.40
N ARG A 16 -5.60 34.08 7.73
CA ARG A 16 -5.25 32.74 8.22
C ARG A 16 -4.17 32.26 7.26
N PRO A 17 -2.95 31.92 7.73
CA PRO A 17 -1.86 31.59 6.84
C PRO A 17 -2.39 30.54 5.85
N PRO A 18 -2.21 30.74 4.52
CA PRO A 18 -2.70 29.81 3.53
C PRO A 18 -2.27 28.42 3.99
N ARG A 19 -3.23 27.51 4.22
CA ARG A 19 -2.94 26.10 4.54
C ARG A 19 -1.77 25.69 3.66
N ALA A 20 -0.64 25.34 4.26
CA ALA A 20 0.61 25.19 3.54
C ALA A 20 0.37 24.24 2.35
N ARG A 21 0.42 24.79 1.12
CA ARG A 21 0.09 24.07 -0.12
C ARG A 21 0.83 22.72 -0.21
N GLY A 22 2.00 22.62 0.42
CA GLY A 22 2.79 21.40 0.53
C GLY A 22 2.09 20.21 1.20
N VAL A 23 1.16 20.40 2.15
CA VAL A 23 0.42 19.29 2.77
C VAL A 23 -0.52 18.65 1.75
N TRP A 24 -1.24 19.47 0.99
CA TRP A 24 -2.13 18.99 -0.07
C TRP A 24 -1.37 18.27 -1.17
N ILE A 25 -0.23 18.82 -1.61
CA ILE A 25 0.62 18.17 -2.61
C ILE A 25 1.12 16.82 -2.10
N ALA A 26 1.62 16.74 -0.86
CA ALA A 26 2.10 15.49 -0.28
C ALA A 26 0.99 14.42 -0.18
N THR A 27 -0.21 14.80 0.26
CA THR A 27 -1.34 13.86 0.32
C THR A 27 -1.78 13.40 -1.07
N VAL A 28 -1.90 14.31 -2.04
CA VAL A 28 -2.31 13.94 -3.41
C VAL A 28 -1.27 13.03 -4.05
N VAL A 29 0.02 13.34 -3.91
CA VAL A 29 1.10 12.47 -4.40
C VAL A 29 1.04 11.10 -3.72
N GLY A 30 0.90 11.06 -2.39
CA GLY A 30 0.76 9.81 -1.65
C GLY A 30 -0.43 8.98 -2.12
N LEU A 31 -1.60 9.62 -2.29
CA LEU A 31 -2.81 8.97 -2.78
C LEU A 31 -2.62 8.40 -4.18
N VAL A 32 -2.04 9.18 -5.09
CA VAL A 32 -1.77 8.76 -6.48
C VAL A 32 -0.81 7.58 -6.51
N VAL A 33 0.28 7.62 -5.73
CA VAL A 33 1.25 6.52 -5.65
C VAL A 33 0.59 5.24 -5.11
N VAL A 34 -0.21 5.35 -4.04
CA VAL A 34 -0.97 4.20 -3.49
C VAL A 34 -1.91 3.63 -4.53
N LEU A 35 -2.65 4.48 -5.25
CA LEU A 35 -3.61 4.05 -6.27
C LEU A 35 -2.90 3.35 -7.44
N LEU A 36 -1.75 3.90 -7.88
CA LEU A 36 -0.93 3.30 -8.93
C LEU A 36 -0.37 1.94 -8.52
N LEU A 37 0.11 1.79 -7.28
CA LEU A 37 0.57 0.49 -6.76
C LEU A 37 -0.58 -0.51 -6.68
N PHE A 38 -1.75 -0.06 -6.23
CA PHE A 38 -2.91 -0.93 -6.10
C PHE A 38 -3.42 -1.43 -7.46
N VAL A 39 -3.66 -0.51 -8.41
CA VAL A 39 -4.21 -0.85 -9.72
C VAL A 39 -3.14 -1.45 -10.66
N GLY A 40 -1.91 -0.96 -10.60
CA GLY A 40 -0.83 -1.36 -11.51
C GLY A 40 -0.03 -2.57 -11.07
N ALA A 41 0.02 -2.88 -9.77
CA ALA A 41 0.75 -4.04 -9.26
C ALA A 41 -0.17 -5.03 -8.53
N PHE A 42 -0.88 -4.59 -7.50
CA PHE A 42 -1.64 -5.51 -6.63
C PHE A 42 -2.79 -6.22 -7.37
N LEU A 43 -3.64 -5.48 -8.10
CA LEU A 43 -4.76 -6.06 -8.86
C LEU A 43 -4.30 -7.07 -9.93
N PRO A 44 -3.35 -6.73 -10.82
CA PRO A 44 -2.85 -7.67 -11.83
C PRO A 44 -2.26 -8.92 -11.20
N LEU A 45 -1.49 -8.76 -10.13
CA LEU A 45 -0.77 -9.85 -9.48
C LEU A 45 -1.74 -10.79 -8.77
N THR A 46 -2.70 -10.26 -8.00
CA THR A 46 -3.73 -11.08 -7.35
C THR A 46 -4.70 -11.71 -8.35
N GLY A 47 -5.08 -10.99 -9.41
CA GLY A 47 -5.89 -11.53 -10.50
C GLY A 47 -5.20 -12.67 -11.24
N PHE A 48 -3.91 -12.53 -11.54
CA PHE A 48 -3.09 -13.59 -12.13
C PHE A 48 -3.00 -14.81 -11.21
N LEU A 49 -2.64 -14.63 -9.93
CA LEU A 49 -2.52 -15.74 -8.98
C LEU A 49 -3.86 -16.46 -8.75
N ALA A 50 -4.95 -15.71 -8.66
CA ALA A 50 -6.29 -16.28 -8.56
C ALA A 50 -6.66 -17.07 -9.83
N GLY A 51 -6.36 -16.52 -11.01
CA GLY A 51 -6.58 -17.17 -12.30
C GLY A 51 -5.82 -18.50 -12.42
N VAL A 52 -4.52 -18.51 -12.08
CA VAL A 52 -3.70 -19.72 -12.08
C VAL A 52 -4.24 -20.76 -11.09
N THR A 53 -4.66 -20.33 -9.90
CA THR A 53 -5.25 -21.24 -8.91
C THR A 53 -6.53 -21.89 -9.41
N ALA A 54 -7.38 -21.11 -10.07
CA ALA A 54 -8.64 -21.59 -10.63
C ALA A 54 -8.42 -22.58 -11.80
N THR A 55 -7.41 -22.35 -12.65
CA THR A 55 -7.13 -23.21 -13.82
C THR A 55 -6.30 -24.45 -13.49
N THR A 56 -5.52 -24.43 -12.40
CA THR A 56 -4.65 -25.54 -11.99
C THR A 56 -5.30 -26.52 -11.00
N ALA A 57 -6.63 -26.52 -10.89
CA ALA A 57 -7.38 -27.35 -9.94
C ALA A 57 -6.86 -27.24 -8.49
N GLY A 58 -6.32 -26.07 -8.10
CA GLY A 58 -5.76 -25.85 -6.76
C GLY A 58 -4.37 -26.48 -6.53
N LEU A 59 -3.61 -26.76 -7.58
CA LEU A 59 -2.18 -27.10 -7.46
C LEU A 59 -1.36 -25.92 -6.93
N VAL A 60 -1.72 -24.68 -7.30
CA VAL A 60 -1.16 -23.47 -6.70
C VAL A 60 -2.05 -23.04 -5.52
N PRO A 61 -1.59 -23.11 -4.27
CA PRO A 61 -2.40 -22.75 -3.11
C PRO A 61 -2.41 -21.22 -2.94
N PHE A 62 -3.41 -20.54 -3.51
CA PHE A 62 -3.61 -19.12 -3.26
C PHE A 62 -4.50 -18.88 -2.03
N PRO A 63 -3.98 -18.30 -0.93
CA PRO A 63 -4.73 -18.15 0.32
C PRO A 63 -5.63 -16.90 0.27
N PHE A 64 -6.70 -16.98 -0.51
CA PHE A 64 -7.61 -15.86 -0.80
C PHE A 64 -8.08 -15.14 0.48
N VAL A 65 -8.57 -15.87 1.48
CA VAL A 65 -9.09 -15.29 2.73
C VAL A 65 -8.02 -14.48 3.48
N ARG A 66 -6.79 -15.01 3.59
CA ARG A 66 -5.70 -14.32 4.28
C ARG A 66 -5.27 -13.07 3.52
N VAL A 67 -5.15 -13.17 2.19
CA VAL A 67 -4.82 -12.04 1.32
C VAL A 67 -5.88 -10.95 1.46
N THR A 68 -7.17 -11.27 1.36
CA THR A 68 -8.26 -10.30 1.49
C THR A 68 -8.24 -9.59 2.85
N LEU A 69 -8.05 -10.32 3.95
CA LEU A 69 -7.98 -9.72 5.30
C LEU A 69 -6.79 -8.77 5.44
N VAL A 70 -5.60 -9.18 4.96
CA VAL A 70 -4.40 -8.33 4.98
C VAL A 70 -4.58 -7.09 4.11
N THR A 71 -5.23 -7.22 2.95
CA THR A 71 -5.54 -6.08 2.08
C THR A 71 -6.49 -5.09 2.74
N ILE A 72 -7.57 -5.58 3.37
CA ILE A 72 -8.52 -4.71 4.08
C ILE A 72 -7.82 -3.98 5.22
N LEU A 73 -7.08 -4.72 6.06
CA LEU A 73 -6.38 -4.14 7.21
C LEU A 73 -5.31 -3.13 6.77
N GLY A 74 -4.51 -3.50 5.77
CA GLY A 74 -3.50 -2.62 5.18
C GLY A 74 -4.11 -1.36 4.56
N GLY A 75 -5.23 -1.49 3.85
CA GLY A 75 -5.99 -0.38 3.31
C GLY A 75 -6.47 0.59 4.40
N ILE A 76 -6.99 0.07 5.51
CA ILE A 76 -7.39 0.88 6.67
C ILE A 76 -6.19 1.65 7.24
N VAL A 77 -5.03 1.00 7.40
CA VAL A 77 -3.81 1.64 7.90
C VAL A 77 -3.32 2.74 6.95
N VAL A 78 -3.32 2.48 5.65
CA VAL A 78 -2.95 3.47 4.62
C VAL A 78 -3.88 4.68 4.66
N LEU A 79 -5.19 4.45 4.74
CA LEU A 79 -6.17 5.53 4.88
C LEU A 79 -5.95 6.34 6.16
N ALA A 80 -5.72 5.67 7.29
CA ALA A 80 -5.44 6.34 8.56
C ALA A 80 -4.17 7.21 8.47
N LEU A 81 -3.11 6.72 7.81
CA LEU A 81 -1.88 7.47 7.60
C LEU A 81 -2.07 8.65 6.65
N LEU A 82 -2.84 8.51 5.58
CA LEU A 82 -3.17 9.62 4.67
C LEU A 82 -4.02 10.69 5.37
N VAL A 83 -5.01 10.28 6.18
CA VAL A 83 -5.80 11.21 7.02
C VAL A 83 -4.89 11.91 8.03
N LEU A 84 -3.97 11.17 8.67
CA LEU A 84 -2.98 11.74 9.57
C LEU A 84 -2.09 12.76 8.85
N ALA A 85 -1.72 12.52 7.58
CA ALA A 85 -0.95 13.45 6.78
C ALA A 85 -1.70 14.78 6.57
N VAL A 86 -3.00 14.72 6.25
CA VAL A 86 -3.85 15.91 6.02
C VAL A 86 -4.06 16.74 7.28
N THR A 87 -4.06 16.11 8.45
CA THR A 87 -4.24 16.82 9.73
C THR A 87 -2.99 17.59 10.19
N ARG A 88 -1.81 17.37 9.57
CA ARG A 88 -0.57 18.07 9.93
C ARG A 88 -0.54 19.50 9.38
N ARG A 89 -0.12 20.45 10.24
CA ARG A 89 0.00 21.88 9.89
C ARG A 89 1.33 22.27 9.25
N ARG A 90 2.36 21.41 9.34
CA ARG A 90 3.70 21.62 8.74
C ARG A 90 3.91 20.65 7.58
N SER A 91 4.35 21.16 6.43
CA SER A 91 4.60 20.38 5.21
C SER A 91 5.62 19.24 5.44
N VAL A 92 6.71 19.51 6.17
CA VAL A 92 7.74 18.49 6.47
C VAL A 92 7.17 17.33 7.29
N ALA A 93 6.28 17.62 8.24
CA ALA A 93 5.67 16.60 9.09
C ALA A 93 4.59 15.77 8.35
N ALA A 94 4.09 16.24 7.20
CA ALA A 94 3.12 15.51 6.39
C ALA A 94 3.77 14.42 5.50
N TRP A 95 5.05 14.54 5.19
CA TRP A 95 5.76 13.54 4.38
C TRP A 95 5.98 12.22 5.11
N VAL A 96 6.24 12.25 6.42
CA VAL A 96 6.46 11.04 7.23
C VAL A 96 5.28 10.06 7.12
N PRO A 97 4.02 10.44 7.40
CA PRO A 97 2.89 9.53 7.27
C PRO A 97 2.63 9.09 5.82
N VAL A 98 2.96 9.93 4.82
CA VAL A 98 2.87 9.55 3.40
C VAL A 98 3.88 8.46 3.05
N VAL A 99 5.14 8.61 3.47
CA VAL A 99 6.18 7.58 3.26
C VAL A 99 5.79 6.28 3.95
N LEU A 100 5.30 6.35 5.19
CA LEU A 100 4.79 5.18 5.89
C LEU A 100 3.62 4.51 5.15
N ALA A 101 2.69 5.30 4.60
CA ALA A 101 1.58 4.77 3.81
C ALA A 101 2.07 4.01 2.56
N VAL A 102 3.08 4.54 1.87
CA VAL A 102 3.71 3.87 0.72
C VAL A 102 4.38 2.56 1.15
N LEU A 103 5.15 2.57 2.25
CA LEU A 103 5.80 1.36 2.76
C LEU A 103 4.79 0.27 3.14
N VAL A 104 3.69 0.65 3.81
CA VAL A 104 2.59 -0.28 4.13
C VAL A 104 1.97 -0.84 2.86
N THR A 105 1.74 0.01 1.84
CA THR A 105 1.20 -0.42 0.54
C THR A 105 2.11 -1.45 -0.14
N LEU A 106 3.42 -1.24 -0.09
CA LEU A 106 4.40 -2.21 -0.63
C LEU A 106 4.38 -3.53 0.16
N ALA A 107 4.33 -3.48 1.49
CA ALA A 107 4.25 -4.67 2.32
C ALA A 107 2.98 -5.50 2.04
N VAL A 108 1.82 -4.83 1.90
CA VAL A 108 0.55 -5.47 1.52
C VAL A 108 0.65 -6.08 0.11
N THR A 109 1.34 -5.41 -0.81
CA THR A 109 1.53 -5.90 -2.19
C THR A 109 2.45 -7.12 -2.25
N ALA A 110 3.46 -7.20 -1.39
CA ALA A 110 4.39 -8.32 -1.32
C ALA A 110 3.78 -9.56 -0.64
N TYR A 111 2.79 -9.38 0.24
CA TYR A 111 2.22 -10.48 1.03
C TYR A 111 1.70 -11.67 0.20
N PRO A 112 0.89 -11.49 -0.86
CA PRO A 112 0.44 -12.60 -1.70
C PRO A 112 1.58 -13.44 -2.28
N LEU A 113 2.65 -12.78 -2.75
CA LEU A 113 3.83 -13.45 -3.31
C LEU A 113 4.49 -14.37 -2.28
N VAL A 114 4.71 -13.85 -1.07
CA VAL A 114 5.34 -14.60 0.02
C VAL A 114 4.47 -15.80 0.40
N THR A 115 3.16 -15.61 0.50
CA THR A 115 2.26 -16.71 0.88
C THR A 115 2.17 -17.81 -0.17
N VAL A 116 2.16 -17.45 -1.46
CA VAL A 116 2.17 -18.43 -2.55
C VAL A 116 3.52 -19.14 -2.62
N ALA A 117 4.62 -18.44 -2.43
CA ALA A 117 5.95 -19.05 -2.38
C ALA A 117 6.06 -20.11 -1.28
N ILE A 118 5.60 -19.79 -0.06
CA ILE A 118 5.57 -20.73 1.06
C ILE A 118 4.66 -21.92 0.73
N GLY A 119 3.42 -21.68 0.29
CA GLY A 119 2.50 -22.76 -0.03
C GLY A 119 2.96 -23.65 -1.19
N SER A 120 3.70 -23.09 -2.14
CA SER A 120 4.32 -23.83 -3.24
C SER A 120 5.48 -24.70 -2.76
N ALA A 121 6.27 -24.20 -1.80
CA ALA A 121 7.35 -24.97 -1.17
C ALA A 121 6.81 -26.15 -0.37
N ASP A 122 5.72 -25.96 0.39
CA ASP A 122 5.07 -27.03 1.15
C ASP A 122 4.53 -28.14 0.22
N ARG A 123 3.80 -27.76 -0.83
CA ARG A 123 3.28 -28.71 -1.84
C ARG A 123 4.41 -29.43 -2.60
N ALA A 124 5.49 -28.73 -2.95
CA ALA A 124 6.63 -29.34 -3.62
C ALA A 124 7.33 -30.37 -2.70
N GLY A 125 7.44 -30.06 -1.40
CA GLY A 125 7.94 -30.99 -0.39
C GLY A 125 7.09 -32.25 -0.26
N ASP A 126 5.77 -32.14 -0.32
CA ASP A 126 4.84 -33.27 -0.22
C ASP A 126 4.83 -34.17 -1.47
N VAL A 127 5.04 -33.59 -2.67
CA VAL A 127 5.00 -34.33 -3.94
C VAL A 127 6.34 -35.01 -4.26
N TRP A 128 7.46 -34.47 -3.76
CA TRP A 128 8.80 -35.01 -4.00
C TRP A 128 8.96 -36.50 -3.63
N PRO A 129 8.51 -36.98 -2.45
CA PRO A 129 8.57 -38.39 -2.08
C PRO A 129 7.83 -39.31 -3.07
N ILE A 130 6.67 -38.88 -3.56
CA ILE A 130 5.84 -39.63 -4.50
C ILE A 130 6.58 -39.81 -5.83
N ILE A 131 7.22 -38.75 -6.33
CA ILE A 131 8.03 -38.82 -7.56
C ILE A 131 9.22 -39.75 -7.33
N THR A 132 9.93 -39.64 -6.21
CA THR A 132 11.08 -40.50 -5.93
C THR A 132 10.69 -41.98 -5.79
N ASP A 133 9.51 -42.27 -5.24
CA ASP A 133 8.98 -43.62 -5.14
C ASP A 133 8.58 -44.18 -6.51
N LEU A 134 7.99 -43.36 -7.38
CA LEU A 134 7.68 -43.75 -8.76
C LEU A 134 8.97 -44.03 -9.56
N VAL A 135 9.96 -43.15 -9.46
CA VAL A 135 11.25 -43.31 -10.13
C VAL A 135 11.94 -44.58 -9.62
N ARG A 136 11.93 -44.85 -8.31
CA ARG A 136 12.45 -46.11 -7.75
C ARG A 136 11.71 -47.33 -8.29
N ARG A 137 10.38 -47.30 -8.36
CA ARG A 137 9.58 -48.39 -8.93
C ARG A 137 9.87 -48.64 -10.41
N ILE A 138 10.21 -47.60 -11.17
CA ILE A 138 10.52 -47.70 -12.60
C ILE A 138 11.98 -48.11 -12.82
N THR A 139 12.90 -47.67 -11.96
CA THR A 139 14.35 -47.85 -12.15
C THR A 139 14.90 -49.10 -11.45
N GLY A 140 14.20 -49.64 -10.44
CA GLY A 140 14.62 -50.81 -9.66
C GLY A 140 15.62 -50.47 -8.57
#